data_AF-A0AAW1IUF2-F1
#
_entry.id   AF-A0AAW1IUF2-F1
#
_cell.length_a   1.000
_cell.length_b   1.000
_cell.length_c   1.000
_cell.angle_alpha   90.00
_cell.angle_beta   90.00
_cell.angle_gamma   90.00
#
_symmetry.space_group_name_H-M   'P 1'
#
loop_
_entity.id
_entity.type
_entity.pdbx_description
1 polymer ?
#
loop_
_entity_poly.entity_id
_entity_poly.type
_entity_poly.pdbx_seq_one_letter_code
_entity_poly.pdbx_strand_id
1 'polypeptide(L)'
;MYFALNVQTVCNNKLQIIDIVSRWHGATHDAYIFNNSRLRARLETGEMGEGILLGDSGYPIRPYLLTPLQNPQTPVENLYNESHIRTRNCIERTFGVWKRRFPILSLRMRVKIETAQQIIVATAVLHNTAVSKRLAEFEEVENNAAALEEPDIVLRAESNGNDFVRQQFINNYFRSL
;
A
#
# COMPACT_ATOMS: atom_id res chain seq x y z
N MET A 1 -23.37 -10.39 -14.86
CA MET A 1 -22.56 -10.57 -13.65
C MET A 1 -21.24 -9.85 -13.87
N TYR A 2 -20.89 -8.88 -13.03
CA TYR A 2 -19.60 -8.19 -13.10
C TYR A 2 -18.69 -8.78 -12.03
N PHE A 3 -17.44 -9.08 -12.39
CA PHE A 3 -16.44 -9.55 -11.45
C PHE A 3 -15.44 -8.44 -11.22
N ALA A 4 -15.08 -8.22 -9.96
CA ALA A 4 -14.00 -7.34 -9.55
C ALA A 4 -12.90 -8.19 -8.92
N LEU A 5 -11.65 -7.83 -9.17
CA LEU A 5 -10.49 -8.39 -8.48
C LEU A 5 -9.96 -7.35 -7.52
N ASN A 6 -9.67 -7.77 -6.29
CA ASN A 6 -8.90 -6.97 -5.36
C ASN A 6 -7.40 -7.27 -5.59
N VAL A 7 -6.62 -6.21 -5.85
CA VAL A 7 -5.20 -6.27 -6.15
C VAL A 7 -4.43 -5.52 -5.06
N GLN A 8 -3.76 -6.26 -4.18
CA GLN A 8 -2.84 -5.69 -3.22
C GLN A 8 -1.48 -5.51 -3.87
N THR A 9 -0.86 -4.34 -3.69
CA THR A 9 0.50 -4.07 -4.17
C THR A 9 1.31 -3.38 -3.08
N VAL A 10 2.61 -3.60 -3.11
CA VAL A 10 3.57 -2.81 -2.34
C VAL A 10 4.54 -2.17 -3.31
N CYS A 11 4.90 -0.91 -3.09
CA CYS A 11 5.85 -0.19 -3.91
C CYS A 11 6.96 0.48 -3.09
N ASN A 12 8.04 0.86 -3.76
CA ASN A 12 9.07 1.73 -3.18
C ASN A 12 8.90 3.19 -3.63
N ASN A 13 9.75 4.08 -3.12
CA ASN A 13 9.75 5.51 -3.44
C ASN A 13 10.06 5.84 -4.92
N LYS A 14 10.54 4.86 -5.71
CA LYS A 14 10.76 4.99 -7.17
C LYS A 14 9.55 4.51 -7.98
N LEU A 15 8.41 4.26 -7.33
CA LEU A 15 7.20 3.74 -7.95
C LEU A 15 7.37 2.35 -8.58
N GLN A 16 8.35 1.57 -8.11
CA GLN A 16 8.53 0.17 -8.51
C GLN A 16 7.68 -0.72 -7.60
N ILE A 17 6.94 -1.65 -8.21
CA ILE A 17 6.13 -2.65 -7.51
C ILE A 17 7.06 -3.74 -6.97
N ILE A 18 7.10 -3.94 -5.66
CA ILE A 18 7.97 -4.93 -5.00
C ILE A 18 7.23 -6.23 -4.70
N ASP A 19 5.92 -6.16 -4.53
CA ASP A 19 5.03 -7.31 -4.33
C ASP A 19 3.64 -7.01 -4.93
N ILE A 20 3.00 -8.05 -5.45
CA ILE A 20 1.66 -7.96 -6.01
C ILE A 20 0.86 -9.24 -5.77
N VAL A 21 -0.38 -9.09 -5.32
CA VAL A 21 -1.35 -10.17 -5.14
C VAL A 21 -2.66 -9.79 -5.83
N SER A 22 -3.01 -10.50 -6.91
CA SER A 22 -4.20 -10.21 -7.74
C SER A 22 -5.25 -11.35 -7.76
N ARG A 23 -5.13 -12.32 -6.85
CA ARG A 23 -5.92 -13.57 -6.88
C ARG A 23 -7.24 -13.54 -6.10
N TRP A 24 -7.64 -12.39 -5.56
CA TRP A 24 -8.78 -12.28 -4.66
C TRP A 24 -9.97 -11.56 -5.29
N HIS A 25 -11.17 -11.97 -4.90
CA HIS A 25 -12.41 -11.30 -5.30
C HIS A 25 -12.46 -9.88 -4.72
N GLY A 26 -13.14 -8.96 -5.41
CA GLY A 26 -13.20 -7.54 -5.06
C GLY A 26 -13.73 -7.22 -3.66
N ALA A 27 -14.51 -8.11 -3.05
CA ALA A 27 -15.04 -7.93 -1.69
C ALA A 27 -14.10 -8.40 -0.57
N THR A 28 -12.92 -8.94 -0.92
CA THR A 28 -11.97 -9.45 0.07
C THR A 28 -11.27 -8.29 0.77
N HIS A 29 -11.24 -8.29 2.11
CA HIS A 29 -10.53 -7.27 2.88
C HIS A 29 -9.01 -7.31 2.65
N ASP A 30 -8.40 -6.15 2.56
CA ASP A 30 -6.96 -6.00 2.29
C ASP A 30 -6.07 -6.67 3.35
N ALA A 31 -6.45 -6.56 4.62
CA ALA A 31 -5.78 -7.27 5.72
C ALA A 31 -5.83 -8.80 5.53
N TYR A 32 -6.93 -9.33 5.00
CA TYR A 32 -7.04 -10.77 4.72
C TYR A 32 -6.13 -11.19 3.57
N ILE A 33 -6.04 -10.36 2.52
CA ILE A 33 -5.11 -10.59 1.40
C ILE A 33 -3.66 -10.62 1.91
N PHE A 34 -3.29 -9.65 2.75
CA PHE A 34 -1.94 -9.56 3.32
C PHE A 34 -1.63 -10.75 4.23
N ASN A 35 -2.58 -11.14 5.08
CA ASN A 35 -2.43 -12.30 5.96
C ASN A 35 -2.18 -13.61 5.21
N ASN A 36 -2.64 -13.69 3.96
CA ASN A 36 -2.45 -14.82 3.05
C ASN A 36 -1.45 -14.54 1.92
N SER A 37 -0.59 -13.52 2.08
CA SER A 37 0.43 -13.14 1.09
C SER A 37 1.76 -13.84 1.38
N ARG A 38 2.54 -14.07 0.32
CA ARG A 38 3.93 -14.53 0.49
C ARG A 38 4.78 -13.45 1.16
N LEU A 39 4.48 -12.18 0.92
CA LEU A 39 5.17 -11.06 1.51
C LEU A 39 5.14 -11.11 3.05
N ARG A 40 3.98 -11.39 3.65
CA ARG A 40 3.88 -11.56 5.10
C ARG A 40 4.82 -12.63 5.61
N ALA A 41 4.85 -13.81 4.98
CA ALA A 41 5.75 -14.89 5.39
C ALA A 41 7.24 -14.49 5.31
N ARG A 42 7.61 -13.71 4.28
CA ARG A 42 8.99 -13.19 4.12
C ARG A 42 9.35 -12.13 5.18
N LEU A 43 8.39 -11.33 5.61
CA LEU A 43 8.57 -10.36 6.70
C LEU A 43 8.69 -11.06 8.06
N GLU A 44 7.85 -12.06 8.33
CA GLU A 44 7.89 -12.83 9.59
C GLU A 44 9.17 -13.66 9.74
N THR A 45 9.76 -14.10 8.62
CA THR A 45 11.04 -14.82 8.61
C THR A 45 12.26 -13.90 8.61
N GLY A 46 12.08 -12.58 8.54
CA GLY A 46 13.16 -11.60 8.47
C GLY A 46 13.88 -11.52 7.12
N GLU A 47 13.37 -12.20 6.08
CA GLU A 47 13.98 -12.21 4.74
C GLU A 47 14.02 -10.80 4.11
N MET A 48 13.07 -9.95 4.46
CA MET A 48 12.97 -8.58 3.98
C MET A 48 13.82 -7.57 4.80
N GLY A 49 14.56 -8.05 5.80
CA GLY A 49 15.39 -7.21 6.68
C GLY A 49 14.56 -6.28 7.58
N GLU A 50 15.16 -5.15 7.96
CA GLU A 50 14.56 -4.14 8.86
C GLU A 50 13.59 -3.17 8.15
N GLY A 51 13.07 -3.55 6.97
CA GLY A 51 12.14 -2.73 6.22
C GLY A 51 10.78 -2.60 6.92
N ILE A 52 10.22 -1.38 6.91
CA ILE A 52 8.89 -1.09 7.44
C ILE A 52 7.92 -0.83 6.28
N LEU A 53 6.77 -1.49 6.31
CA LEU A 53 5.63 -1.18 5.45
C LEU A 53 4.73 -0.14 6.09
N LEU A 54 4.15 0.72 5.26
CA LEU A 54 3.08 1.64 5.64
C LEU A 54 1.76 1.14 5.04
N GLY A 55 0.82 0.78 5.91
CA GLY A 55 -0.53 0.34 5.53
C GLY A 55 -1.57 1.38 5.89
N ASP A 56 -2.74 1.28 5.27
CA ASP A 56 -3.92 2.02 5.71
C ASP A 56 -4.43 1.55 7.09
N SER A 57 -5.39 2.29 7.64
CA SER A 57 -6.06 1.98 8.91
C SER A 57 -6.77 0.61 8.93
N GLY A 58 -7.01 0.00 7.77
CA GLY A 58 -7.62 -1.32 7.63
C GLY A 58 -6.68 -2.49 7.96
N TYR A 59 -5.36 -2.25 8.03
CA TYR A 59 -4.38 -3.27 8.39
C TYR A 59 -4.14 -3.36 9.91
N PRO A 60 -3.90 -4.57 10.44
CA PRO A 60 -3.44 -4.71 11.81
C PRO A 60 -2.00 -4.20 11.92
N ILE A 61 -1.72 -3.46 12.99
CA ILE A 61 -0.38 -3.00 13.33
C ILE A 61 0.55 -4.19 13.63
N ARG A 62 1.79 -4.14 13.11
CA ARG A 62 2.83 -5.16 13.31
C ARG A 62 4.21 -4.47 13.38
N PRO A 63 5.26 -5.14 13.90
CA PRO A 63 6.61 -4.54 13.95
C PRO A 63 7.17 -4.07 12.60
N TYR A 64 6.72 -4.68 11.51
CA TYR A 64 7.10 -4.37 10.14
C TYR A 64 5.97 -3.71 9.32
N LEU A 65 4.82 -3.40 9.93
CA LEU A 65 3.67 -2.79 9.25
C LEU A 65 3.03 -1.74 10.18
N LEU A 66 3.34 -0.48 9.90
CA LEU A 66 2.78 0.67 10.61
C LEU A 66 1.51 1.15 9.91
N THR A 67 0.59 1.68 10.70
CA THR A 67 -0.69 2.25 10.24
C THR A 67 -0.92 3.61 10.91
N PRO A 68 -1.73 4.50 10.32
CA PRO A 68 -2.02 5.81 10.91
C PRO A 68 -2.69 5.67 12.29
N LEU A 69 -2.48 6.66 13.15
CA LEU A 69 -3.22 6.80 14.41
C LEU A 69 -4.64 7.25 14.10
N GLN A 70 -5.65 6.57 14.66
CA GLN A 70 -7.06 6.95 14.48
C GLN A 70 -7.41 8.27 15.18
N ASN A 71 -6.79 8.53 16.34
CA ASN A 71 -7.08 9.70 17.15
C ASN A 71 -5.79 10.35 17.68
N PRO A 72 -5.01 11.04 16.83
CA PRO A 72 -3.80 11.75 17.27
C PRO A 72 -4.16 12.91 18.21
N GLN A 73 -3.51 12.98 19.37
CA GLN A 73 -3.78 13.96 20.42
C GLN A 73 -2.63 14.97 20.60
N THR A 74 -1.42 14.61 20.17
CA THR A 74 -0.22 15.44 20.32
C THR A 74 0.30 15.98 18.99
N PRO A 75 1.06 17.10 18.98
CA PRO A 75 1.72 17.58 17.76
C PRO A 75 2.62 16.52 17.10
N VAL A 76 3.29 15.70 17.91
CA VAL A 76 4.17 14.62 17.44
C VAL A 76 3.37 13.52 16.73
N GLU A 77 2.22 13.14 17.26
CA GLU A 77 1.31 12.18 16.62
C GLU A 77 0.70 12.72 15.32
N ASN A 78 0.36 14.01 15.30
CA ASN A 78 -0.10 14.69 14.08
C ASN A 78 1.00 14.70 13.01
N LEU A 79 2.25 14.99 13.37
CA LEU A 79 3.39 14.98 12.46
C LEU A 79 3.67 13.56 11.92
N TYR A 80 3.52 12.53 12.76
CA TYR A 80 3.59 11.14 12.34
C TYR A 80 2.52 10.83 11.29
N ASN A 81 1.25 11.14 11.55
CA ASN A 81 0.16 10.89 10.60
C ASN A 81 0.35 11.66 9.29
N GLU A 82 0.75 12.94 9.37
CA GLU A 82 1.05 13.73 8.18
C GLU A 82 2.18 13.11 7.34
N SER A 83 3.26 12.68 8.00
CA SER A 83 4.38 12.03 7.33
C SER A 83 4.00 10.66 6.77
N HIS A 84 3.13 9.92 7.47
CA HIS A 84 2.58 8.64 7.02
C HIS A 84 1.79 8.83 5.72
N ILE A 85 0.85 9.79 5.70
CA ILE A 85 0.03 10.12 4.52
C ILE A 85 0.94 10.51 3.35
N ARG A 86 1.87 11.46 3.56
CA ARG A 86 2.80 11.93 2.52
C ARG A 86 3.64 10.78 1.94
N THR A 87 4.12 9.88 2.79
CA THR A 87 4.93 8.74 2.34
C THR A 87 4.08 7.72 1.59
N ARG A 88 2.87 7.43 2.07
CA ARG A 88 1.94 6.48 1.43
C ARG A 88 1.50 6.95 0.05
N ASN A 89 1.48 8.25 -0.24
CA ASN A 89 1.14 8.78 -1.57
C ASN A 89 1.90 8.10 -2.73
N CYS A 90 3.09 7.52 -2.48
CA CYS A 90 3.80 6.74 -3.49
C CYS A 90 3.00 5.55 -4.06
N ILE A 91 2.14 4.88 -3.26
CA ILE A 91 1.36 3.73 -3.75
C ILE A 91 0.25 4.19 -4.69
N GLU A 92 -0.43 5.28 -4.35
CA GLU A 92 -1.48 5.87 -5.18
C GLU A 92 -0.89 6.39 -6.50
N ARG A 93 0.26 7.05 -6.43
CA ARG A 93 1.03 7.46 -7.61
C ARG A 93 1.43 6.27 -8.47
N THR A 94 1.89 5.18 -7.86
CA THR A 94 2.25 3.94 -8.56
C THR A 94 1.05 3.39 -9.33
N PHE A 95 -0.12 3.25 -8.69
CA PHE A 95 -1.34 2.82 -9.37
C PHE A 95 -1.76 3.78 -10.49
N GLY A 96 -1.67 5.09 -10.26
CA GLY A 96 -2.02 6.10 -11.27
C GLY A 96 -1.16 6.00 -12.53
N VAL A 97 0.17 5.94 -12.36
CA VAL A 97 1.13 5.77 -13.46
C VAL A 97 0.91 4.41 -14.15
N TRP A 98 0.73 3.34 -13.36
CA TRP A 98 0.58 1.99 -13.87
C TRP A 98 -0.68 1.84 -14.74
N LYS A 99 -1.82 2.38 -14.29
CA LYS A 99 -3.08 2.42 -15.04
C LYS A 99 -3.02 3.30 -16.28
N ARG A 100 -2.32 4.45 -16.23
CA ARG A 100 -2.09 5.31 -17.41
C ARG A 100 -1.23 4.60 -18.46
N ARG A 101 -0.19 3.89 -18.01
CA ARG A 101 0.71 3.11 -18.88
C ARG A 101 0.01 1.92 -19.54
N PHE A 102 -0.88 1.25 -18.79
CA PHE A 102 -1.65 0.12 -19.30
C PHE A 102 -3.16 0.37 -19.08
N PRO A 103 -3.82 1.12 -19.98
CA PRO A 103 -5.23 1.48 -19.85
C PRO A 103 -6.17 0.28 -19.70
N ILE A 104 -5.76 -0.91 -20.13
CA ILE A 104 -6.50 -2.17 -19.92
C ILE A 104 -6.87 -2.41 -18.44
N LEU A 105 -6.09 -1.88 -17.49
CA LEU A 105 -6.35 -1.98 -16.05
C LEU A 105 -7.48 -1.05 -15.56
N SER A 106 -7.79 0.00 -16.32
CA SER A 106 -8.91 0.92 -16.05
C SER A 106 -10.16 0.60 -16.86
N LEU A 107 -10.02 -0.30 -17.84
CA LEU A 107 -11.11 -0.72 -18.72
C LEU A 107 -11.74 -2.01 -18.24
N ARG A 108 -12.98 -2.26 -18.69
CA ARG A 108 -13.65 -3.55 -18.46
C ARG A 108 -12.96 -4.63 -19.29
N MET A 109 -12.28 -5.57 -18.63
CA MET A 109 -11.69 -6.73 -19.29
C MET A 109 -12.78 -7.77 -19.63
N ARG A 110 -12.91 -8.13 -20.91
CA ARG A 110 -13.82 -9.21 -21.38
C ARG A 110 -13.06 -10.52 -21.57
N VAL A 111 -12.36 -10.95 -20.53
CA VAL A 111 -11.55 -12.17 -20.51
C VAL A 111 -11.89 -13.01 -19.28
N LYS A 112 -11.43 -14.26 -19.25
CA LYS A 112 -11.55 -15.11 -18.07
C LYS A 112 -10.79 -14.51 -16.88
N ILE A 113 -11.23 -14.81 -15.67
CA ILE A 113 -10.62 -14.27 -14.44
C ILE A 113 -9.12 -14.61 -14.38
N GLU A 114 -8.76 -15.83 -14.77
CA GLU A 114 -7.37 -16.30 -14.77
C GLU A 114 -6.52 -15.48 -15.75
N THR A 115 -7.08 -15.15 -16.91
CA THR A 115 -6.42 -14.28 -17.89
C THR A 115 -6.30 -12.85 -17.38
N ALA A 116 -7.32 -12.31 -16.70
CA ALA A 116 -7.25 -10.99 -16.08
C ALA A 116 -6.14 -10.91 -15.03
N GLN A 117 -6.02 -11.93 -14.16
CA GLN A 117 -4.95 -12.04 -13.17
C GLN A 117 -3.56 -12.04 -13.83
N GLN A 118 -3.40 -12.78 -14.93
CA GLN A 118 -2.15 -12.81 -15.70
C GLN A 118 -1.83 -11.46 -16.35
N ILE A 119 -2.83 -10.76 -16.91
CA ILE A 119 -2.65 -9.41 -17.46
C ILE A 119 -2.19 -8.44 -16.37
N ILE A 120 -2.83 -8.48 -15.20
CA ILE A 120 -2.45 -7.65 -14.04
C ILE A 120 -0.98 -7.91 -13.66
N VAL A 121 -0.55 -9.17 -13.48
CA VAL A 121 0.85 -9.46 -13.12
C VAL A 121 1.82 -9.08 -14.25
N ALA A 122 1.50 -9.40 -15.50
CA ALA A 122 2.35 -9.08 -16.65
C ALA A 122 2.57 -7.57 -16.80
N THR A 123 1.51 -6.78 -16.67
CA THR A 123 1.61 -5.31 -16.74
C THR A 123 2.40 -4.73 -15.56
N ALA A 124 2.37 -5.32 -14.37
CA ALA A 124 3.21 -4.89 -13.24
C ALA A 124 4.71 -5.09 -13.53
N VAL A 125 5.08 -6.23 -14.13
CA VAL A 125 6.46 -6.52 -14.55
C VAL A 125 6.92 -5.56 -15.65
N LEU A 126 6.06 -5.30 -16.64
CA LEU A 126 6.36 -4.34 -17.71
C LEU A 126 6.47 -2.91 -17.16
N HIS A 127 5.62 -2.53 -16.19
CA HIS A 127 5.72 -1.25 -15.50
C HIS A 127 7.09 -1.08 -14.84
N ASN A 128 7.53 -2.06 -14.03
CA ASN A 128 8.85 -2.02 -13.39
C ASN A 128 9.99 -1.95 -14.39
N THR A 129 9.88 -2.65 -15.52
CA THR A 129 10.88 -2.60 -16.60
C THR A 129 10.98 -1.19 -17.17
N ALA A 130 9.83 -0.55 -17.43
CA ALA A 130 9.79 0.80 -17.96
C ALA A 130 10.26 1.86 -16.93
N VAL A 131 9.93 1.71 -15.64
CA VAL A 131 10.48 2.55 -14.56
C VAL A 131 12.01 2.42 -14.50
N SER A 132 12.53 1.19 -14.55
CA SER A 132 13.98 0.93 -14.46
C SER A 132 14.75 1.49 -15.66
N LYS A 133 14.13 1.48 -16.84
CA LYS A 133 14.68 2.06 -18.08
C LYS A 133 14.40 3.56 -18.24
N ARG A 134 13.75 4.22 -17.27
CA ARG A 134 13.30 5.63 -17.33
C ARG A 134 12.51 5.95 -18.61
N LEU A 135 11.71 4.99 -19.08
CA LEU A 135 10.90 5.17 -20.28
C LEU A 135 9.66 6.00 -19.93
N ALA A 136 9.51 7.14 -20.63
CA ALA A 136 8.38 8.07 -20.57
C ALA A 136 7.78 8.20 -19.16
N GLU A 137 8.35 9.14 -18.39
CA GLU A 137 7.75 9.60 -17.15
C GLU A 137 6.45 10.30 -17.51
N PHE A 138 5.32 9.75 -17.07
CA PHE A 138 4.08 10.50 -17.14
C PHE A 138 4.21 11.66 -16.15
N GLU A 139 4.04 12.90 -16.63
CA GLU A 139 4.11 14.09 -15.79
C GLU A 139 3.29 13.91 -14.51
N GLU A 140 3.88 14.35 -13.40
CA GLU A 140 3.27 14.31 -12.09
C GLU A 140 2.02 15.19 -12.12
N VAL A 141 0.84 14.56 -12.03
CA VAL A 141 -0.34 15.31 -11.60
C VAL A 141 -0.22 15.37 -10.08
N GLU A 142 0.03 16.57 -9.54
CA GLU A 142 -0.04 16.82 -8.11
C GLU A 142 -1.43 16.41 -7.61
N ASN A 143 -1.54 15.22 -7.04
CA ASN A 143 -2.65 14.91 -6.16
C ASN A 143 -2.40 15.71 -4.88
N ASN A 144 -3.08 16.85 -4.73
CA ASN A 144 -3.08 17.61 -3.48
C ASN A 144 -3.36 16.65 -2.32
N ALA A 145 -2.33 16.36 -1.51
CA ALA A 145 -2.39 15.44 -0.37
C ALA A 145 -3.44 15.85 0.68
N ALA A 146 -3.99 17.06 0.58
CA ALA A 146 -5.02 17.61 1.45
C ALA A 146 -6.43 16.98 1.27
N ALA A 147 -6.66 16.15 0.25
CA ALA A 147 -8.00 15.62 -0.05
C ALA A 147 -8.22 14.13 0.30
N LEU A 148 -7.25 13.46 0.93
CA LEU A 148 -7.39 12.08 1.36
C LEU A 148 -7.90 12.03 2.81
N GLU A 149 -9.18 12.37 3.01
CA GLU A 149 -9.88 11.92 4.22
C GLU A 149 -10.03 10.40 4.10
N GLU A 150 -9.20 9.64 4.83
CA GLU A 150 -9.47 8.23 5.03
C GLU A 150 -10.80 8.11 5.78
N PRO A 151 -11.78 7.33 5.28
CA PRO A 151 -12.97 7.05 6.06
C PRO A 151 -12.56 6.37 7.38
N ASP A 152 -13.15 6.81 8.50
CA ASP A 152 -13.01 6.18 9.81
C ASP A 152 -13.53 4.74 9.76
N ILE A 153 -12.66 3.79 9.40
CA ILE A 153 -12.96 2.37 9.55
C ILE A 153 -12.63 2.02 11.00
N VAL A 154 -13.67 1.98 11.84
CA VAL A 154 -13.60 1.53 13.23
C VAL A 154 -13.33 0.02 13.25
N LEU A 155 -12.07 -0.39 13.05
CA LEU A 155 -11.59 -1.69 13.46
C LEU A 155 -11.12 -1.59 14.90
N ARG A 156 -11.81 -2.30 15.80
CA ARG A 156 -11.39 -2.47 17.19
C ARG A 156 -10.04 -3.18 17.22
N ALA A 157 -8.97 -2.41 17.42
CA ALA A 157 -7.64 -2.95 17.61
C ALA A 157 -7.53 -3.54 19.02
N GLU A 158 -7.76 -4.85 19.16
CA GLU A 158 -7.22 -5.60 20.29
C GLU A 158 -5.73 -5.88 20.02
N SER A 159 -4.80 -5.02 20.45
CA SER A 159 -3.38 -5.41 20.60
C SER A 159 -2.54 -4.38 21.37
N ASN A 160 -2.64 -4.38 22.70
CA ASN A 160 -1.82 -3.51 23.57
C ASN A 160 -0.29 -3.65 23.36
N GLY A 161 0.18 -4.76 22.77
CA GLY A 161 1.61 -5.00 22.52
C GLY A 161 2.16 -4.44 21.21
N ASN A 162 1.37 -4.41 20.13
CA ASN A 162 1.85 -3.92 18.83
C ASN A 162 1.77 -2.39 18.72
N ASP A 163 0.81 -1.77 19.43
CA ASP A 163 0.73 -0.31 19.51
C ASP A 163 1.97 0.28 20.18
N PHE A 164 2.57 -0.44 21.14
CA PHE A 164 3.85 -0.05 21.74
C PHE A 164 4.96 0.15 20.70
N VAL A 165 5.04 -0.69 19.67
CA VAL A 165 6.08 -0.57 18.64
C VAL A 165 5.90 0.71 17.83
N ARG A 166 4.67 1.04 17.43
CA ARG A 166 4.39 2.32 16.76
C ARG A 166 4.63 3.50 17.68
N GLN A 167 4.21 3.44 18.95
CA GLN A 167 4.46 4.51 19.90
C GLN A 167 5.97 4.72 20.15
N GLN A 168 6.76 3.65 20.24
CA GLN A 168 8.21 3.77 20.30
C GLN A 168 8.80 4.38 19.03
N PHE A 169 8.34 3.95 17.85
CA PHE A 169 8.76 4.54 16.59
C PHE A 169 8.47 6.04 16.53
N ILE A 170 7.25 6.45 16.90
CA ILE A 170 6.85 7.87 16.95
C ILE A 170 7.79 8.65 17.88
N ASN A 171 7.99 8.16 19.10
CA ASN A 171 8.83 8.84 20.09
C ASN A 171 10.30 8.92 19.67
N ASN A 172 10.83 7.93 18.95
CA ASN A 172 12.24 7.90 18.56
C ASN A 172 12.53 8.81 17.36
N TYR A 173 11.58 8.94 16.41
CA TYR A 173 11.84 9.63 15.14
C TYR A 173 11.14 10.98 15.00
N PHE A 174 10.03 11.22 15.70
CA PHE A 174 9.24 12.44 15.54
C PHE A 174 9.33 13.40 16.72
N ARG A 175 9.85 12.96 17.87
CA ARG A 175 9.93 13.80 19.07
C ARG A 175 11.03 14.88 18.98
N SER A 176 12.03 14.66 18.15
CA SER A 176 13.17 15.58 17.95
C SER A 176 13.03 16.48 16.71
N LEU A 177 11.93 16.34 15.96
CA LEU A 177 11.59 17.16 14.80
C LEU A 177 10.67 18.31 15.23
#